data_AF-A0A1G5Y0M8-F1
#
_entry.id   AF-A0A1G5Y0M8-F1
#
_cell.length_a   1.000
_cell.length_b   1.000
_cell.length_c   1.000
_cell.angle_alpha   90.00
_cell.angle_beta   90.00
_cell.angle_gamma   90.00
#
_symmetry.space_group_name_H-M   'P 1'
#
loop_
_entity.id
_entity.type
_entity.pdbx_description
1 polymer ?
#
loop_
_entity_poly.entity_id
_entity_poly.type
_entity_poly.pdbx_seq_one_letter_code
_entity_poly.pdbx_strand_id
1 'polypeptide(L)'
;MEQKRYQIFLSSTFSDLEVERRKVMQTLLELNCIPSGMEFFPASDEETFEFIKTVIDICDYYLLIVSGRYGSVASDGVSYTEKEYDYATAIGKPVLGFVRKDLTQITVAQTDRDPMLAEKLEAFRSKVGRGRLVRMWDNGDQLAGQVATTLTSAINRYPAIGWIRGDRTANIDALNELNHVRKENEELRSKIAAIRPPIEIENLANLAGR
;
A
#
# COMPACT_ATOMS: atom_id res chain seq x y z
N MET A 1 1.78 3.53 22.24
CA MET A 1 1.62 3.54 20.77
C MET A 1 2.19 2.25 20.23
N GLU A 2 1.47 1.57 19.33
CA GLU A 2 2.00 0.36 18.71
C GLU A 2 3.14 0.71 17.76
N GLN A 3 4.27 0.01 17.88
CA GLN A 3 5.40 0.16 16.98
C GLN A 3 5.10 -0.57 15.66
N LYS A 4 4.27 0.03 14.82
CA LYS A 4 3.98 -0.45 13.46
C LYS A 4 5.13 -0.15 12.52
N ARG A 5 5.41 -1.10 11.63
CA ARG A 5 6.22 -0.89 10.41
C ARG A 5 5.31 -0.97 9.20
N TYR A 6 5.63 -0.22 8.15
CA TYR A 6 4.85 -0.27 6.91
C TYR A 6 5.68 -0.84 5.78
N GLN A 7 5.07 -1.65 4.93
CA GLN A 7 5.71 -2.20 3.74
C GLN A 7 5.44 -1.31 2.53
N ILE A 8 6.48 -0.95 1.79
CA ILE A 8 6.42 0.04 0.72
C ILE A 8 6.90 -0.59 -0.58
N PHE A 9 6.03 -0.64 -1.59
CA PHE A 9 6.42 -1.07 -2.92
C PHE A 9 7.15 0.06 -3.66
N LEU A 10 8.40 -0.16 -4.08
CA LEU A 10 9.24 0.80 -4.81
C LEU A 10 9.24 0.49 -6.32
N SER A 11 8.33 1.14 -7.04
CA SER A 11 8.22 1.07 -8.49
C SER A 11 9.05 2.14 -9.18
N SER A 12 9.89 1.72 -10.12
CA SER A 12 10.58 2.58 -11.09
C SER A 12 11.24 1.74 -12.17
N THR A 13 11.81 2.38 -13.18
CA THR A 13 12.85 1.76 -14.01
C THR A 13 14.12 1.51 -13.18
N PHE A 14 14.95 0.54 -13.58
CA PHE A 14 16.11 0.11 -12.78
C PHE A 14 17.42 0.78 -13.19
N SER A 15 17.92 0.40 -14.38
CA SER A 15 19.30 0.70 -14.81
C SER A 15 19.67 2.19 -14.88
N ASP A 16 18.69 3.08 -15.05
CA ASP A 16 18.91 4.53 -15.05
C ASP A 16 18.84 5.18 -13.66
N LEU A 17 18.33 4.46 -12.66
CA LEU A 17 17.98 4.97 -11.33
C LEU A 17 18.62 4.19 -10.17
N GLU A 18 19.63 3.35 -10.41
CA GLU A 18 20.22 2.52 -9.35
C GLU A 18 20.68 3.33 -8.12
N VAL A 19 21.25 4.51 -8.35
CA VAL A 19 21.73 5.40 -7.27
C VAL A 19 20.55 5.98 -6.51
N GLU A 20 19.56 6.52 -7.21
CA GLU A 20 18.33 7.06 -6.65
C GLU A 20 17.55 6.01 -5.86
N ARG A 21 17.35 4.82 -6.45
CA ARG A 21 16.70 3.68 -5.79
C ARG A 21 17.42 3.30 -4.50
N ARG A 22 18.75 3.20 -4.52
CA ARG A 22 19.54 2.90 -3.31
C ARG A 22 19.32 3.92 -2.20
N LYS A 23 19.32 5.22 -2.54
CA LYS A 23 19.04 6.30 -1.56
C LYS A 23 17.63 6.21 -0.99
N VAL A 24 16.63 5.99 -1.85
CA VAL A 24 15.23 5.83 -1.40
C VAL A 24 15.09 4.58 -0.51
N MET A 25 15.67 3.46 -0.89
CA MET A 25 15.67 2.22 -0.10
C MET A 25 16.28 2.44 1.29
N GLN A 26 17.43 3.12 1.36
CA GLN A 26 18.06 3.48 2.62
C GLN A 26 17.14 4.36 3.47
N THR A 27 16.54 5.40 2.88
CA THR A 27 15.59 6.27 3.59
C THR A 27 14.38 5.50 4.13
N LEU A 28 13.82 4.57 3.36
CA LEU A 28 12.70 3.73 3.83
C LEU A 28 13.10 2.91 5.06
N LEU A 29 14.30 2.33 5.05
CA LEU A 29 14.82 1.57 6.20
C LEU A 29 15.06 2.45 7.42
N GLU A 30 15.63 3.65 7.24
CA GLU A 30 15.85 4.63 8.31
C GLU A 30 14.53 5.08 8.96
N LEU A 31 13.42 5.08 8.19
CA LEU A 31 12.07 5.35 8.67
C LEU A 31 11.37 4.12 9.26
N ASN A 32 12.10 3.02 9.51
CA ASN A 32 11.57 1.74 9.99
C ASN A 32 10.50 1.12 9.07
N CYS A 33 10.50 1.45 7.78
CA CYS A 33 9.65 0.82 6.79
C CYS A 33 10.34 -0.42 6.19
N ILE A 34 9.55 -1.30 5.58
CA ILE A 34 9.99 -2.52 4.91
C ILE A 34 9.91 -2.25 3.41
N PRO A 35 11.02 -1.95 2.72
CA PRO A 35 10.97 -1.76 1.29
C PRO A 35 10.71 -3.08 0.56
N SER A 36 10.02 -3.02 -0.57
CA SER A 36 9.77 -4.14 -1.48
C SER A 36 9.87 -3.66 -2.91
N GLY A 37 10.49 -4.45 -3.78
CA GLY A 37 10.77 -4.06 -5.15
C GLY A 37 11.52 -5.16 -5.87
N MET A 38 11.79 -4.95 -7.16
CA MET A 38 12.40 -5.94 -8.04
C MET A 38 13.76 -6.48 -7.58
N GLU A 39 14.45 -5.77 -6.70
CA GLU A 39 15.71 -6.20 -6.08
C GLU A 39 15.58 -7.48 -5.26
N PHE A 40 14.38 -7.80 -4.80
CA PHE A 40 14.11 -8.96 -3.94
C PHE A 40 13.27 -10.03 -4.61
N PHE A 41 12.97 -9.89 -5.90
CA PHE A 41 12.19 -10.88 -6.63
C PHE A 41 13.04 -12.15 -6.84
N PRO A 42 12.53 -13.34 -6.47
CA PRO A 42 13.25 -14.58 -6.68
C PRO A 42 13.31 -14.93 -8.16
N ALA A 43 14.28 -15.76 -8.55
CA ALA A 43 14.18 -16.46 -9.82
C ALA A 43 12.99 -17.44 -9.73
N SER A 44 12.01 -17.28 -10.64
CA SER A 44 10.77 -18.04 -10.67
C SER A 44 10.37 -18.36 -12.11
N ASP A 45 9.58 -19.41 -12.31
CA ASP A 45 8.91 -19.77 -13.57
C ASP A 45 7.54 -19.06 -13.75
N GLU A 46 7.09 -18.33 -12.73
CA GLU A 46 5.86 -17.55 -12.73
C GLU A 46 5.92 -16.37 -13.72
N GLU A 47 4.76 -16.01 -14.28
CA GLU A 47 4.63 -14.80 -15.09
C GLU A 47 5.00 -13.56 -14.27
N THR A 48 5.91 -12.74 -14.81
CA THR A 48 6.56 -11.66 -14.07
C THR A 48 5.57 -10.67 -13.47
N PHE A 49 4.52 -10.30 -14.22
CA PHE A 49 3.53 -9.34 -13.73
C PHE A 49 2.57 -9.93 -12.69
N GLU A 50 2.15 -11.20 -12.83
CA GLU A 50 1.38 -11.91 -11.81
C GLU A 50 2.10 -11.92 -10.46
N PHE A 51 3.40 -12.26 -10.45
CA PHE A 51 4.20 -12.22 -9.22
C PHE A 51 4.26 -10.81 -8.62
N ILE A 52 4.51 -9.78 -9.45
CA ILE A 52 4.56 -8.39 -9.01
C ILE A 52 3.28 -7.96 -8.29
N LYS A 53 2.11 -8.36 -8.80
CA LYS A 53 0.81 -8.05 -8.16
C LYS A 53 0.72 -8.60 -6.74
N THR A 54 1.17 -9.84 -6.51
CA THR A 54 1.17 -10.43 -5.17
C THR A 54 2.00 -9.61 -4.16
N VAL A 55 3.12 -9.02 -4.62
CA VAL A 55 3.97 -8.17 -3.78
C VAL A 55 3.30 -6.82 -3.54
N ILE A 56 2.66 -6.22 -4.55
CA ILE A 56 1.90 -4.96 -4.39
C ILE A 56 0.74 -5.15 -3.39
N ASP A 57 0.06 -6.29 -3.43
CA ASP A 57 -1.09 -6.56 -2.57
C ASP A 57 -0.74 -6.50 -1.09
N ILE A 58 0.39 -7.10 -0.70
CA ILE A 58 0.87 -7.11 0.70
C ILE A 58 1.49 -5.79 1.17
N CYS A 59 1.82 -4.87 0.25
CA CYS A 59 2.39 -3.58 0.62
C CYS A 59 1.32 -2.63 1.17
N ASP A 60 1.69 -1.75 2.10
CA ASP A 60 0.79 -0.74 2.66
C ASP A 60 0.69 0.50 1.77
N TYR A 61 1.79 0.89 1.13
CA TYR A 61 1.87 2.04 0.23
C TYR A 61 2.61 1.66 -1.05
N TYR A 62 2.28 2.34 -2.13
CA TYR A 62 2.95 2.22 -3.41
C TYR A 62 3.70 3.51 -3.73
N LEU A 63 5.01 3.42 -3.96
CA LEU A 63 5.90 4.53 -4.27
C LEU A 63 6.35 4.40 -5.72
N LEU A 64 6.08 5.42 -6.53
CA LEU A 64 6.46 5.47 -7.93
C LEU A 64 7.51 6.55 -8.17
N ILE A 65 8.63 6.19 -8.80
CA ILE A 65 9.63 7.12 -9.32
C ILE A 65 9.62 7.05 -10.85
N VAL A 66 9.36 8.18 -11.51
CA VAL A 66 9.40 8.31 -12.97
C VAL A 66 10.55 9.23 -13.37
N SER A 67 11.39 8.78 -14.30
CA SER A 67 12.56 9.51 -14.81
C SER A 67 12.59 9.53 -16.34
N GLY A 68 13.77 9.39 -16.97
CA GLY A 68 13.99 9.50 -18.42
C GLY A 68 13.69 8.23 -19.22
N ARG A 69 13.20 7.17 -18.59
CA ARG A 69 12.89 5.90 -19.25
C ARG A 69 11.44 5.47 -19.02
N TYR A 70 10.82 4.98 -20.08
CA TYR A 70 9.60 4.18 -20.01
C TYR A 70 9.90 2.75 -19.53
N GLY A 71 11.08 2.23 -19.89
CA GLY A 71 11.60 0.96 -19.41
C GLY A 71 11.12 -0.26 -20.21
N SER A 72 11.28 -1.44 -19.60
CA SER A 72 10.95 -2.72 -20.24
C SER A 72 9.44 -2.86 -20.44
N VAL A 73 9.04 -3.20 -21.66
CA VAL A 73 7.64 -3.44 -22.04
C VAL A 73 7.29 -4.92 -21.98
N ALA A 74 6.06 -5.20 -21.53
CA ALA A 74 5.48 -6.54 -21.62
C ALA A 74 5.00 -6.84 -23.05
N SER A 75 4.48 -8.05 -23.28
CA SER A 75 3.98 -8.50 -24.59
C SER A 75 2.83 -7.66 -25.14
N ASP A 76 2.07 -6.98 -24.27
CA ASP A 76 1.00 -6.05 -24.62
C ASP A 76 1.50 -4.64 -25.00
N GLY A 77 2.82 -4.40 -24.92
CA GLY A 77 3.44 -3.13 -25.26
C GLY A 77 3.38 -2.06 -24.17
N VAL A 78 2.90 -2.38 -22.96
CA VAL A 78 2.88 -1.48 -21.80
C VAL A 78 4.10 -1.78 -20.92
N SER A 79 4.74 -0.75 -20.35
CA SER A 79 5.88 -0.98 -19.45
C SER A 79 5.44 -1.64 -18.15
N TYR A 80 6.31 -2.47 -17.57
CA TYR A 80 6.03 -3.08 -16.25
C TYR A 80 5.72 -2.01 -15.20
N THR A 81 6.46 -0.89 -15.20
CA THR A 81 6.22 0.25 -14.29
C THR A 81 4.84 0.89 -14.49
N GLU A 82 4.36 1.03 -15.73
CA GLU A 82 3.00 1.53 -15.97
C GLU A 82 1.94 0.50 -15.56
N LYS A 83 2.15 -0.79 -15.85
CA LYS A 83 1.26 -1.87 -15.41
C LYS A 83 1.15 -1.94 -13.89
N GLU A 84 2.27 -1.80 -13.18
CA GLU A 84 2.35 -1.70 -11.72
C GLU A 84 1.52 -0.52 -11.20
N TYR A 85 1.68 0.65 -11.80
CA TYR A 85 0.95 1.87 -11.40
C TYR A 85 -0.55 1.72 -11.60
N ASP A 86 -0.96 1.14 -12.72
CA ASP A 86 -2.36 0.90 -13.05
C ASP A 86 -2.99 -0.09 -12.08
N TYR A 87 -2.29 -1.18 -11.78
CA TYR A 87 -2.75 -2.17 -10.82
C TYR A 87 -2.87 -1.57 -9.41
N ALA A 88 -1.83 -0.91 -8.92
CA ALA A 88 -1.84 -0.26 -7.60
C ALA A 88 -2.99 0.77 -7.47
N THR A 89 -3.25 1.52 -8.54
CA THR A 89 -4.38 2.45 -8.60
C THR A 89 -5.73 1.74 -8.62
N ALA A 90 -5.87 0.66 -9.39
CA ALA A 90 -7.11 -0.09 -9.51
C ALA A 90 -7.55 -0.73 -8.18
N ILE A 91 -6.60 -1.24 -7.39
CA ILE A 91 -6.88 -1.82 -6.06
C ILE A 91 -7.00 -0.77 -4.94
N GLY A 92 -6.90 0.52 -5.27
CA GLY A 92 -7.03 1.61 -4.30
C GLY A 92 -5.82 1.77 -3.36
N LYS A 93 -4.64 1.28 -3.74
CA LYS A 93 -3.42 1.44 -2.92
C LYS A 93 -3.05 2.93 -2.83
N PRO A 94 -2.68 3.46 -1.66
CA PRO A 94 -2.15 4.81 -1.55
C PRO A 94 -0.87 4.97 -2.39
N VAL A 95 -0.92 5.83 -3.42
CA VAL A 95 0.18 6.04 -4.37
C VAL A 95 0.93 7.35 -4.07
N LEU A 96 2.25 7.23 -3.87
CA LEU A 96 3.19 8.34 -3.67
C LEU A 96 4.03 8.52 -4.94
N GLY A 97 3.67 9.49 -5.77
CA GLY A 97 4.31 9.71 -7.08
C GLY A 97 5.42 10.77 -7.03
N PHE A 98 6.59 10.41 -7.56
CA PHE A 98 7.78 11.25 -7.69
C PHE A 98 8.22 11.29 -9.15
N VAL A 99 8.20 12.48 -9.77
CA VAL A 99 8.44 12.65 -11.20
C VAL A 99 9.66 13.55 -11.39
N ARG A 100 10.62 13.11 -12.22
CA ARG A 100 11.80 13.91 -12.54
C ARG A 100 11.36 15.19 -13.23
N LYS A 101 11.77 16.34 -12.68
CA LYS A 101 11.30 17.66 -13.10
C LYS A 101 11.75 18.00 -14.51
N ASP A 102 13.06 17.90 -14.77
CA ASP A 102 13.68 18.25 -16.03
C ASP A 102 14.38 17.04 -16.63
N LEU A 103 13.86 16.55 -17.75
CA LEU A 103 14.43 15.43 -18.50
C LEU A 103 15.65 15.85 -19.33
N THR A 104 15.83 17.15 -19.61
CA THR A 104 16.98 17.65 -20.40
C THR A 104 18.31 17.54 -19.64
N GLN A 105 18.25 17.45 -18.31
CA GLN A 105 19.42 17.23 -17.43
C GLN A 105 19.79 15.75 -17.28
N ILE A 106 19.08 14.85 -17.94
CA ILE A 106 19.35 13.42 -17.90
C ILE A 106 20.29 13.06 -19.05
N THR A 107 21.27 12.19 -18.77
CA THR A 107 22.19 11.71 -19.81
C THR A 107 21.46 10.80 -20.80
N VAL A 108 21.90 10.79 -22.06
CA VAL A 108 21.32 9.89 -23.08
C VAL A 108 21.37 8.41 -22.66
N ALA A 109 22.38 8.02 -21.87
CA ALA A 109 22.51 6.66 -21.33
C ALA A 109 21.38 6.30 -20.35
N GLN A 110 20.75 7.29 -19.73
CA GLN A 110 19.63 7.16 -18.79
C GLN A 110 18.28 7.43 -19.48
N THR A 111 18.22 7.40 -20.81
CA THR A 111 17.00 7.55 -21.59
C THR A 111 16.78 6.37 -22.51
N ASP A 112 15.54 6.12 -22.91
CA ASP A 112 15.26 5.15 -23.96
C ASP A 112 15.63 5.76 -25.32
N ARG A 113 16.39 4.99 -26.13
CA ARG A 113 16.84 5.43 -27.46
C ARG A 113 15.73 5.38 -28.51
N ASP A 114 14.69 4.61 -28.25
CA ASP A 114 13.54 4.45 -29.13
C ASP A 114 12.58 5.64 -28.96
N PRO A 115 12.34 6.44 -30.02
CA PRO A 115 11.40 7.56 -29.98
C PRO A 115 9.98 7.15 -29.56
N MET A 116 9.54 5.93 -29.88
CA MET A 116 8.21 5.44 -29.49
C MET A 116 8.10 5.27 -27.98
N LEU A 117 9.18 4.85 -27.31
CA LEU A 117 9.21 4.73 -25.84
C LEU A 117 9.25 6.11 -25.19
N ALA A 118 9.93 7.09 -25.79
CA ALA A 118 9.92 8.46 -25.30
C ALA A 118 8.52 9.09 -25.34
N GLU A 119 7.75 8.83 -26.41
CA GLU A 119 6.35 9.27 -26.48
C GLU A 119 5.47 8.59 -25.42
N LYS A 120 5.63 7.28 -25.22
CA LYS A 120 4.94 6.55 -24.15
C LYS A 120 5.30 7.05 -22.76
N LEU A 121 6.56 7.39 -22.53
CA LEU A 121 7.01 7.99 -21.27
C LEU A 121 6.29 9.31 -21.00
N GLU A 122 6.16 10.18 -22.00
CA GLU A 122 5.49 11.47 -21.82
C GLU A 122 3.99 11.29 -21.53
N ALA A 123 3.34 10.34 -22.22
CA ALA A 123 1.98 9.94 -21.93
C ALA A 123 1.82 9.42 -20.50
N PHE A 124 2.75 8.57 -20.04
CA PHE A 124 2.74 8.02 -18.69
C PHE A 124 2.98 9.09 -17.62
N ARG A 125 3.93 10.01 -17.84
CA ARG A 125 4.18 11.17 -16.96
C ARG A 125 2.92 12.03 -16.81
N SER A 126 2.25 12.30 -17.93
CA SER A 126 0.98 13.04 -17.96
C SER A 126 -0.14 12.30 -17.21
N LYS A 127 -0.21 10.97 -17.37
CA LYS A 127 -1.17 10.10 -16.67
C LYS A 127 -0.95 10.13 -15.16
N VAL A 128 0.29 9.98 -14.70
CA VAL A 128 0.67 9.99 -13.27
C VAL A 128 0.37 11.34 -12.62
N GLY A 129 0.58 12.45 -13.35
CA GLY A 129 0.27 13.81 -12.88
C GLY A 129 -1.22 14.20 -12.93
N ARG A 130 -2.07 13.45 -13.63
CA ARG A 130 -3.47 13.83 -13.82
C ARG A 130 -4.30 13.55 -12.56
N GLY A 131 -4.91 14.59 -12.01
CA GLY A 131 -5.83 14.47 -10.87
C GLY A 131 -5.15 14.07 -9.56
N ARG A 132 -3.81 14.13 -9.47
CA ARG A 132 -3.03 13.74 -8.30
C ARG A 132 -1.91 14.75 -8.04
N LEU A 133 -1.55 14.92 -6.76
CA LEU A 133 -0.39 15.72 -6.37
C LEU A 133 0.86 14.83 -6.42
N VAL A 134 1.75 15.11 -7.38
CA VAL A 134 3.05 14.45 -7.50
C VAL A 134 4.15 15.37 -6.99
N ARG A 135 5.23 14.79 -6.47
CA ARG A 135 6.44 15.55 -6.12
C ARG A 135 7.40 15.57 -7.30
N MET A 136 7.90 16.77 -7.61
CA MET A 136 8.93 16.95 -8.63
C MET A 136 10.31 16.92 -7.96
N TRP A 137 11.26 16.20 -8.56
CA TRP A 137 12.62 16.07 -8.04
C TRP A 137 13.67 16.30 -9.14
N ASP A 138 14.86 16.72 -8.72
CA ASP A 138 15.99 17.13 -9.57
C ASP A 138 17.20 16.21 -9.38
N ASN A 139 17.42 15.65 -8.18
CA ASN A 139 18.52 14.72 -7.88
C ASN A 139 18.15 13.72 -6.78
N GLY A 140 18.97 12.68 -6.61
CA GLY A 140 18.71 11.60 -5.67
C GLY A 140 18.65 12.00 -4.19
N ASP A 141 19.38 13.03 -3.74
CA ASP A 141 19.34 13.48 -2.34
C ASP A 141 18.04 14.22 -2.04
N GLN A 142 17.62 15.09 -2.96
CA GLN A 142 16.34 15.76 -2.86
C GLN A 142 15.18 14.74 -2.90
N LEU A 143 15.26 13.75 -3.78
CA LEU A 143 14.28 12.66 -3.87
C LEU A 143 14.14 11.94 -2.53
N ALA A 144 15.26 11.52 -1.92
CA ALA A 144 15.27 10.85 -0.62
C ALA A 144 14.59 11.70 0.47
N GLY A 145 14.94 12.98 0.59
CA GLY A 145 14.30 13.89 1.56
C GLY A 145 12.81 14.10 1.30
N GLN A 146 12.40 14.19 0.02
CA GLN A 146 10.99 14.28 -0.35
C GLN A 146 10.22 13.00 -0.04
N VAL A 147 10.82 11.83 -0.24
CA VAL A 147 10.24 10.54 0.14
C VAL A 147 9.99 10.51 1.64
N ALA A 148 10.97 10.88 2.46
CA ALA A 148 10.84 10.84 3.91
C ALA A 148 9.68 11.69 4.44
N THR A 149 9.59 12.94 3.95
CA THR A 149 8.54 13.87 4.35
C THR A 149 7.16 13.48 3.83
N THR A 150 7.09 13.00 2.58
CA THR A 150 5.83 12.58 1.94
C THR A 150 5.29 11.31 2.59
N LEU A 151 6.14 10.33 2.88
CA LEU A 151 5.74 9.08 3.51
C LEU A 151 5.22 9.31 4.93
N THR A 152 5.92 10.12 5.73
CA THR A 152 5.47 10.48 7.09
C THR A 152 4.09 11.15 7.05
N SER A 153 3.87 12.05 6.09
CA SER A 153 2.58 12.72 5.90
C SER A 153 1.49 11.73 5.43
N ALA A 154 1.82 10.82 4.53
CA ALA A 154 0.91 9.81 4.00
C ALA A 154 0.46 8.84 5.11
N ILE A 155 1.38 8.38 5.96
CA ILE A 155 1.08 7.50 7.09
C ILE A 155 0.07 8.13 8.05
N ASN A 156 0.22 9.42 8.32
CA ASN A 156 -0.70 10.14 9.20
C ASN A 156 -2.07 10.38 8.57
N ARG A 157 -2.12 10.64 7.24
CA ARG A 157 -3.36 10.99 6.55
C ARG A 157 -4.15 9.77 6.07
N TYR A 158 -3.46 8.69 5.74
CA TYR A 158 -4.02 7.45 5.20
C TYR A 158 -3.45 6.24 5.96
N PRO A 159 -3.82 6.03 7.24
CA PRO A 159 -3.26 4.95 8.03
C PRO A 159 -3.58 3.58 7.41
N ALA A 160 -2.53 2.82 7.11
CA ALA A 160 -2.62 1.45 6.61
C ALA A 160 -2.59 0.41 7.76
N ILE A 161 -2.74 -0.86 7.40
CA ILE A 161 -2.74 -1.98 8.36
C ILE A 161 -1.38 -2.07 9.05
N GLY A 162 -0.30 -2.16 8.26
CA GLY A 162 1.06 -2.29 8.75
C GLY A 162 1.37 -3.62 9.43
N TRP A 163 2.65 -3.78 9.77
CA TRP A 163 3.21 -4.93 10.45
C TRP A 163 3.47 -4.62 11.92
N ILE A 164 3.04 -5.53 12.79
CA ILE A 164 3.41 -5.55 14.20
C ILE A 164 4.21 -6.82 14.48
N ARG A 165 5.18 -6.72 15.39
CA ARG A 165 5.93 -7.89 15.84
C ARG A 165 4.96 -8.87 16.53
N GLY A 166 5.06 -10.15 16.16
CA GLY A 166 4.20 -11.23 16.67
C GLY A 166 4.55 -11.75 18.07
N ASP A 167 5.37 -11.04 18.83
CA ASP A 167 5.78 -11.42 20.19
C ASP A 167 4.77 -11.03 21.27
N ARG A 168 3.66 -10.39 20.89
CA ARG A 168 2.58 -10.02 21.80
C ARG A 168 1.68 -11.22 22.07
N THR A 169 2.08 -12.05 23.04
CA THR A 169 1.26 -13.11 23.67
C THR A 169 -0.14 -12.63 24.06
N ALA A 170 -0.25 -11.33 24.40
CA ALA A 170 -1.49 -10.66 24.76
C ALA A 170 -2.64 -10.83 23.75
N ASN A 171 -2.37 -11.03 22.45
CA ASN A 171 -3.47 -11.17 21.48
C ASN A 171 -4.17 -12.54 21.61
N ILE A 172 -3.40 -13.61 21.86
CA ILE A 172 -3.97 -14.97 21.97
C ILE A 172 -4.67 -15.15 23.31
N ASP A 173 -4.03 -14.73 24.41
CA ASP A 173 -4.63 -14.84 25.74
C ASP A 173 -5.87 -13.95 25.88
N ALA A 174 -5.84 -12.71 25.34
CA ALA A 174 -7.02 -11.85 25.31
C ALA A 174 -8.12 -12.40 24.37
N LEU A 175 -7.78 -13.04 23.25
CA LEU A 175 -8.76 -13.71 22.39
C LEU A 175 -9.42 -14.91 23.10
N ASN A 176 -8.64 -15.67 23.86
CA ASN A 176 -9.15 -16.77 24.66
C ASN A 176 -10.07 -16.27 25.77
N GLU A 177 -9.67 -15.22 26.49
CA GLU A 177 -10.49 -14.58 27.52
C GLU A 177 -11.77 -13.99 26.93
N LEU A 178 -11.69 -13.31 25.78
CA LEU A 178 -12.85 -12.76 25.08
C LEU A 178 -13.82 -13.86 24.66
N ASN A 179 -13.32 -14.99 24.15
CA ASN A 179 -14.15 -16.15 23.82
C ASN A 179 -14.80 -16.77 25.06
N HIS A 180 -14.07 -16.84 26.18
CA HIS A 180 -14.61 -17.31 27.46
C HIS A 180 -15.75 -16.40 27.93
N VAL A 181 -15.50 -15.09 28.03
CA VAL A 181 -16.50 -14.09 28.42
C VAL A 181 -17.70 -14.10 27.47
N ARG A 182 -17.51 -14.28 26.16
CA ARG A 182 -18.61 -14.38 25.20
C ARG A 182 -19.54 -15.56 25.50
N LYS A 183 -18.97 -16.74 25.78
CA LYS A 183 -19.74 -17.95 26.13
C LYS A 183 -20.48 -17.76 27.45
N GLU A 184 -19.81 -17.22 28.46
CA GLU A 184 -20.42 -16.95 29.76
C GLU A 184 -21.58 -15.95 29.64
N ASN A 185 -21.43 -14.90 28.82
CA ASN A 185 -22.50 -13.93 28.57
C ASN A 185 -23.71 -14.59 27.89
N GLU A 186 -23.48 -15.49 26.93
CA GLU A 186 -24.53 -16.24 26.24
C GLU A 186 -25.29 -17.17 27.21
N GLU A 187 -24.57 -17.86 28.09
CA GLU A 187 -25.17 -18.67 29.16
C GLU A 187 -25.97 -17.84 30.16
N LEU A 188 -25.43 -16.71 30.62
CA LEU A 188 -26.12 -15.83 31.56
C LEU A 188 -27.37 -15.22 30.94
N ARG A 189 -27.32 -14.81 29.65
CA ARG A 189 -28.51 -14.34 28.92
C ARG A 189 -29.58 -15.42 28.82
N SER A 190 -29.19 -16.67 28.53
CA SER A 190 -30.12 -17.81 28.48
C SER A 190 -30.76 -18.07 29.86
N LYS A 191 -29.97 -18.05 30.94
CA LYS A 191 -30.47 -18.19 32.32
C LYS A 191 -31.42 -17.06 32.70
N ILE A 192 -31.12 -15.81 32.33
CA ILE A 192 -32.01 -14.66 32.58
C ILE A 192 -33.32 -14.82 31.82
N ALA A 193 -33.29 -15.23 30.56
CA ALA A 193 -34.49 -15.48 29.76
C ALA A 193 -35.36 -16.61 30.35
N ALA A 194 -34.74 -17.63 30.95
CA ALA A 194 -35.46 -18.70 31.64
C ALA A 194 -36.12 -18.23 32.95
N ILE A 195 -35.50 -17.30 33.69
CA ILE A 195 -36.00 -16.77 34.97
C ILE A 195 -37.05 -15.66 34.75
N ARG A 196 -36.93 -14.89 33.66
CA ARG A 196 -37.94 -13.93 33.20
C ARG A 196 -38.60 -14.48 31.93
N PRO A 197 -39.58 -15.39 32.06
CA PRO A 197 -40.43 -15.70 30.92
C PRO A 197 -41.05 -14.40 30.39
N PRO A 198 -41.35 -14.30 29.09
CA PRO A 198 -42.12 -13.19 28.56
C PRO A 198 -43.34 -13.02 29.45
N ILE A 199 -43.60 -11.80 29.92
CA ILE A 199 -44.83 -11.51 30.64
C ILE A 199 -45.95 -11.69 29.60
N GLU A 200 -46.56 -12.87 29.55
CA GLU A 200 -47.86 -13.05 28.93
C GLU A 200 -48.84 -12.27 29.80
N ILE A 201 -49.16 -11.05 29.39
CA ILE A 201 -50.27 -10.30 29.96
C ILE A 201 -51.54 -10.98 29.41
N GLU A 202 -51.97 -12.08 30.04
CA GLU A 202 -53.32 -12.59 29.82
C GLU A 202 -54.33 -11.51 30.26
N ASN A 203 -55.23 -11.16 29.34
CA ASN A 203 -56.38 -10.27 29.55
C ASN A 203 -56.13 -8.75 29.67
N LEU A 204 -55.46 -8.15 28.68
CA LEU A 204 -55.66 -6.72 28.38
C LEU A 204 -57.11 -6.41 27.90
N ALA A 205 -57.87 -7.42 27.46
CA ALA A 205 -59.25 -7.25 26.99
C ALA A 205 -60.26 -6.96 28.12
N ASN A 206 -59.94 -7.24 29.39
CA ASN A 206 -60.87 -7.06 30.52
C ASN A 206 -60.73 -5.70 31.23
N LEU A 207 -59.77 -4.84 30.84
CA LEU A 207 -59.61 -3.51 31.44
C LEU A 207 -60.32 -2.38 30.68
N ALA A 208 -60.89 -2.65 29.49
CA ALA A 208 -61.58 -1.64 28.68
C ALA A 208 -63.10 -1.56 28.93
N GLY A 209 -63.60 -2.18 30.01
CA GLY A 209 -65.03 -2.26 30.32
C GLY A 209 -65.38 -1.78 31.72
N ARG A 210 -65.28 -0.47 31.99
CA ARG A 210 -66.06 0.26 33.01
C ARG A 210 -66.26 1.70 32.59
#